data_AF-A0A8T2IPY0-F1
#
_entry.id   AF-A0A8T2IPY0-F1
#
_cell.length_a   1.000
_cell.length_b   1.000
_cell.length_c   1.000
_cell.angle_alpha   90.00
_cell.angle_beta   90.00
_cell.angle_gamma   90.00
#
_symmetry.space_group_name_H-M   'P 1'
#
loop_
_entity.id
_entity.type
_entity.pdbx_description
1 polymer ?
#
loop_
_entity_poly.entity_id
_entity_poly.type
_entity_poly.pdbx_seq_one_letter_code
_entity_poly.pdbx_strand_id
1 'polypeptide(L)'
;MQHPVCLIENQEGNKLTINQEAAQILQNITNPVVVVAIVGKYRTGKSYLMNKLAGSNDVLGNLTVTYVESIRSGSIPCMENAVLALSQIENTTAIHEAVCFYEEKMNQMQAENMAVKTFMDRSFKDDKRQYQAQLMKILQELFVKFKQHNEEASIKKCRELIRVLSVNLEEGGMENNEGFCKPGGHRLFLEEKQRLIDSYNNTPRKGIKATEVLQDFMESKKITEAAILQADKSLTQREKEIEEARIQREAEEQKHQLEMEKLKQEEKLREEQVRSFEQQAIMLKEKMEQERLQMLKENEWMIEEKLREKEKVKDHPHKVNMLDEQVQDLRNQNEQTSGNDWIIHGIGALAEVAALALPGVFGKVANIAASFIRKIF
;
A
#
# COMPACT_ATOMS: atom_id res chain seq x y z
N MET A 1 48.89 -16.96 -4.15
CA MET A 1 49.16 -16.02 -5.26
C MET A 1 50.11 -14.95 -4.77
N GLN A 2 51.18 -14.66 -5.51
CA GLN A 2 52.08 -13.56 -5.14
C GLN A 2 51.53 -12.20 -5.61
N HIS A 3 50.78 -12.14 -6.71
CA HIS A 3 50.26 -10.89 -7.32
C HIS A 3 48.79 -11.10 -7.78
N PRO A 4 47.97 -10.03 -7.87
CA PRO A 4 46.60 -10.12 -8.40
C PRO A 4 46.58 -10.53 -9.88
N VAL A 5 45.66 -11.44 -10.23
CA VAL A 5 45.50 -11.95 -11.61
C VAL A 5 44.23 -11.35 -12.21
N CYS A 6 44.34 -10.73 -13.38
CA CYS A 6 43.21 -10.13 -14.06
C CYS A 6 42.38 -11.21 -14.78
N LEU A 7 41.05 -11.26 -14.56
CA LEU A 7 40.18 -12.21 -15.25
C LEU A 7 39.79 -11.74 -16.66
N ILE A 8 39.57 -10.43 -16.82
CA ILE A 8 39.13 -9.82 -18.08
C ILE A 8 40.09 -8.68 -18.44
N GLU A 9 40.73 -8.82 -19.58
CA GLU A 9 41.71 -7.86 -20.10
C GLU A 9 41.11 -7.00 -21.22
N ASN A 10 41.54 -5.74 -21.30
CA ASN A 10 41.23 -4.84 -22.40
C ASN A 10 42.30 -4.96 -23.48
N GLN A 11 41.94 -5.43 -24.68
CA GLN A 11 42.79 -5.37 -25.86
C GLN A 11 42.60 -4.04 -26.61
N GLU A 12 43.54 -3.73 -27.52
CA GLU A 12 43.42 -2.61 -28.44
C GLU A 12 42.07 -2.62 -29.16
N GLY A 13 41.41 -1.45 -29.19
CA GLY A 13 40.07 -1.30 -29.77
C GLY A 13 38.89 -1.57 -28.82
N ASN A 14 39.09 -1.47 -27.50
CA ASN A 14 38.04 -1.69 -26.47
C ASN A 14 37.44 -3.11 -26.49
N LYS A 15 38.17 -4.09 -27.00
CA LYS A 15 37.72 -5.48 -27.04
C LYS A 15 38.14 -6.20 -25.76
N LEU A 16 37.17 -6.74 -25.03
CA LEU A 16 37.43 -7.50 -23.81
C LEU A 16 37.75 -8.96 -24.15
N THR A 17 38.77 -9.51 -23.49
CA THR A 17 39.16 -10.92 -23.63
C THR A 17 39.34 -11.57 -22.27
N ILE A 18 38.96 -12.85 -22.18
CA ILE A 18 39.10 -13.64 -20.94
C ILE A 18 40.55 -14.11 -20.84
N ASN A 19 41.19 -13.83 -19.70
CA ASN A 19 42.47 -14.41 -19.35
C ASN A 19 42.27 -15.89 -18.96
N GLN A 20 42.80 -16.80 -19.77
CA GLN A 20 42.61 -18.24 -19.60
C GLN A 20 43.31 -18.80 -18.35
N GLU A 21 44.42 -18.19 -17.94
CA GLU A 21 45.13 -18.55 -16.71
C GLU A 21 44.26 -18.23 -15.48
N ALA A 22 43.64 -17.05 -15.45
CA ALA A 22 42.70 -16.66 -14.41
C ALA A 22 41.48 -17.59 -14.35
N ALA A 23 40.95 -18.00 -15.51
CA ALA A 23 39.82 -18.92 -15.61
C ALA A 23 40.17 -20.32 -15.06
N GLN A 24 41.37 -20.83 -15.34
CA GLN A 24 41.85 -22.10 -14.79
C GLN A 24 42.10 -22.04 -13.29
N ILE A 25 42.61 -20.91 -12.78
CA ILE A 25 42.71 -20.69 -11.33
C ILE A 25 41.33 -20.78 -10.68
N LEU A 26 40.32 -20.10 -11.24
CA LEU A 26 38.95 -20.14 -10.72
C LEU A 26 38.33 -21.55 -10.77
N GLN A 27 38.57 -22.32 -11.84
CA GLN A 27 38.07 -23.69 -11.96
C GLN A 27 38.66 -24.65 -10.91
N ASN A 28 39.88 -24.38 -10.46
CA ASN A 28 40.59 -25.22 -9.50
C ASN A 28 40.36 -24.82 -8.03
N ILE A 29 39.60 -23.73 -7.77
CA ILE A 29 39.25 -23.33 -6.40
C ILE A 29 38.08 -24.17 -5.91
N THR A 30 38.35 -25.05 -4.95
CA THR A 30 37.33 -25.86 -4.25
C THR A 30 36.86 -25.28 -2.93
N ASN A 31 37.54 -24.23 -2.45
CA ASN A 31 37.31 -23.63 -1.15
C ASN A 31 36.30 -22.46 -1.26
N PRO A 32 35.60 -22.10 -0.16
CA PRO A 32 34.71 -20.93 -0.15
C PRO A 32 35.44 -19.66 -0.56
N VAL A 33 34.83 -18.90 -1.48
CA VAL A 33 35.37 -17.64 -2.00
C VAL A 33 34.67 -16.47 -1.32
N VAL A 34 35.42 -15.43 -0.96
CA VAL A 34 34.89 -14.21 -0.34
C VAL A 34 35.28 -13.01 -1.19
N VAL A 35 34.35 -12.07 -1.37
CA VAL A 35 34.61 -10.81 -2.06
C VAL A 35 35.27 -9.83 -1.09
N VAL A 36 36.52 -9.45 -1.37
CA VAL A 36 37.34 -8.62 -0.46
C VAL A 36 37.25 -7.13 -0.80
N ALA A 37 37.03 -6.79 -2.07
CA ALA A 37 36.87 -5.41 -2.52
C ALA A 37 36.07 -5.37 -3.83
N ILE A 38 35.25 -4.33 -3.98
CA ILE A 38 34.58 -4.03 -5.25
C ILE A 38 34.96 -2.60 -5.65
N VAL A 39 35.59 -2.47 -6.82
CA VAL A 39 36.12 -1.21 -7.35
C VAL A 39 35.47 -0.93 -8.70
N GLY A 40 35.11 0.33 -8.98
CA GLY A 40 34.45 0.71 -10.24
C GLY A 40 33.87 2.13 -10.21
N LYS A 41 33.38 2.63 -11.36
CA LYS A 41 32.79 3.98 -11.51
C LYS A 41 31.70 4.24 -10.49
N TYR A 42 31.61 5.46 -9.97
CA TYR A 42 30.68 5.85 -8.92
C TYR A 42 29.20 5.57 -9.30
N ARG A 43 28.32 5.31 -8.30
CA ARG A 43 26.89 4.94 -8.46
C ARG A 43 26.52 3.59 -9.12
N THR A 44 27.47 2.70 -9.37
CA THR A 44 27.17 1.34 -9.84
C THR A 44 26.69 0.37 -8.74
N GLY A 45 26.31 0.84 -7.55
CA GLY A 45 25.78 -0.01 -6.45
C GLY A 45 26.81 -0.87 -5.70
N LYS A 46 28.10 -0.50 -5.73
CA LYS A 46 29.23 -1.22 -5.11
C LYS A 46 29.14 -1.39 -3.59
N SER A 47 28.87 -0.31 -2.86
CA SER A 47 28.82 -0.32 -1.39
C SER A 47 27.66 -1.18 -0.90
N TYR A 48 26.50 -1.08 -1.57
CA TYR A 48 25.37 -1.97 -1.35
C TYR A 48 25.74 -3.43 -1.61
N LEU A 49 26.39 -3.72 -2.74
CA LEU A 49 26.88 -5.07 -3.05
C LEU A 49 27.80 -5.60 -1.95
N MET A 50 28.81 -4.84 -1.53
CA MET A 50 29.73 -5.24 -0.46
C MET A 50 28.98 -5.52 0.85
N ASN A 51 28.09 -4.62 1.27
CA ASN A 51 27.35 -4.77 2.53
C ASN A 51 26.40 -5.97 2.50
N LYS A 52 25.80 -6.26 1.34
CA LYS A 52 24.90 -7.39 1.16
C LYS A 52 25.65 -8.72 1.05
N LEU A 53 26.81 -8.72 0.38
CA LEU A 53 27.73 -9.87 0.28
C LEU A 53 28.39 -10.20 1.63
N ALA A 54 28.59 -9.20 2.50
CA ALA A 54 29.07 -9.40 3.86
C ALA A 54 28.02 -9.96 4.82
N GLY A 55 26.72 -9.94 4.45
CA GLY A 55 25.60 -10.32 5.33
C GLY A 55 24.69 -11.45 4.83
N SER A 56 24.78 -11.89 3.57
CA SER A 56 23.96 -12.97 3.00
C SER A 56 24.63 -13.70 1.83
N ASN A 57 24.63 -15.04 1.88
CA ASN A 57 25.16 -15.91 0.82
C ASN A 57 24.28 -15.90 -0.45
N ASP A 58 22.98 -15.60 -0.35
CA ASP A 58 22.03 -15.68 -1.47
C ASP A 58 22.29 -14.59 -2.52
N VAL A 59 22.73 -13.41 -2.08
CA VAL A 59 23.04 -12.28 -2.96
C VAL A 59 24.28 -12.55 -3.80
N LEU A 60 25.28 -13.23 -3.23
CA LEU A 60 26.46 -13.68 -3.97
C LEU A 60 26.07 -14.70 -5.05
N GLY A 61 25.14 -15.61 -4.74
CA GLY A 61 24.57 -16.55 -5.70
C GLY A 61 23.97 -15.84 -6.92
N ASN A 62 23.06 -14.89 -6.68
CA ASN A 62 22.39 -14.14 -7.76
C ASN A 62 23.35 -13.30 -8.62
N LEU A 63 24.36 -12.68 -7.99
CA LEU A 63 25.41 -11.94 -8.70
C LEU A 63 26.27 -12.84 -9.58
N THR A 64 26.64 -14.00 -9.04
CA THR A 64 27.46 -14.98 -9.75
C THR A 64 26.70 -15.51 -10.96
N VAL A 65 25.41 -15.85 -10.81
CA VAL A 65 24.54 -16.24 -11.92
C VAL A 65 24.48 -15.14 -12.99
N THR A 66 24.18 -13.90 -12.59
CA THR A 66 24.05 -12.76 -13.53
C THR A 66 25.34 -12.49 -14.31
N TYR A 67 26.50 -12.54 -13.64
CA TYR A 67 27.79 -12.33 -14.31
C TYR A 67 28.18 -13.51 -15.19
N VAL A 68 27.96 -14.75 -14.75
CA VAL A 68 28.22 -15.94 -15.57
C VAL A 68 27.34 -15.96 -16.81
N GLU A 69 26.06 -15.62 -16.70
CA GLU A 69 25.15 -15.52 -17.86
C GLU A 69 25.56 -14.41 -18.83
N SER A 70 25.98 -13.25 -18.31
CA SER A 70 26.50 -12.15 -19.13
C SER A 70 27.74 -12.57 -19.92
N ILE A 71 28.69 -13.24 -19.26
CA ILE A 71 29.90 -13.76 -19.92
C ILE A 71 29.52 -14.83 -20.96
N ARG A 72 28.62 -15.77 -20.63
CA ARG A 72 28.17 -16.83 -21.54
C ARG A 72 27.45 -16.30 -22.78
N SER A 73 26.74 -15.18 -22.65
CA SER A 73 26.04 -14.53 -23.77
C SER A 73 26.97 -13.65 -24.62
N GLY A 74 28.25 -13.54 -24.29
CA GLY A 74 29.20 -12.63 -24.94
C GLY A 74 28.98 -11.16 -24.59
N SER A 75 28.14 -10.88 -23.59
CA SER A 75 27.88 -9.55 -23.07
C SER A 75 28.88 -9.18 -21.97
N ILE A 76 29.07 -7.88 -21.76
CA ILE A 76 29.99 -7.39 -20.74
C ILE A 76 29.30 -7.47 -19.37
N PRO A 77 29.80 -8.26 -18.40
CA PRO A 77 29.26 -8.23 -17.05
C PRO A 77 29.44 -6.83 -16.46
N CYS A 78 28.34 -6.11 -16.31
CA CYS A 78 28.34 -4.77 -15.76
C CYS A 78 27.62 -4.75 -14.41
N MET A 79 28.24 -4.09 -13.46
CA MET A 79 27.81 -4.04 -12.08
C MET A 79 26.49 -3.28 -11.90
N GLU A 80 26.23 -2.32 -12.78
CA GLU A 80 24.99 -1.58 -12.79
C GLU A 80 23.80 -2.48 -13.16
N ASN A 81 23.96 -3.38 -14.13
CA ASN A 81 22.93 -4.37 -14.46
C ASN A 81 22.73 -5.37 -13.32
N ALA A 82 23.80 -5.78 -12.64
CA ALA A 82 23.69 -6.66 -11.47
C ALA A 82 22.89 -5.98 -10.34
N VAL A 83 23.12 -4.70 -10.10
CA VAL A 83 22.38 -3.94 -9.08
C VAL A 83 20.93 -3.68 -9.48
N LEU A 84 20.66 -3.48 -10.77
CA LEU A 84 19.29 -3.40 -11.28
C LEU A 84 18.55 -4.75 -11.15
N ALA A 85 19.20 -5.87 -11.46
CA ALA A 85 18.61 -7.20 -11.27
C ALA A 85 18.32 -7.48 -9.79
N LEU A 86 19.25 -7.13 -8.90
CA LEU A 86 19.05 -7.28 -7.46
C LEU A 86 17.92 -6.38 -6.94
N SER A 87 17.80 -5.13 -7.44
CA SER A 87 16.70 -4.25 -7.02
C SER A 87 15.35 -4.80 -7.47
N GLN A 88 15.25 -5.38 -8.67
CA GLN A 88 14.03 -6.04 -9.12
C GLN A 88 13.62 -7.21 -8.21
N ILE A 89 14.56 -8.09 -7.86
CA ILE A 89 14.29 -9.26 -7.01
C ILE A 89 13.88 -8.82 -5.61
N GLU A 90 14.64 -7.93 -4.99
CA GLU A 90 14.40 -7.49 -3.61
C GLU A 90 13.15 -6.63 -3.50
N ASN A 91 12.86 -5.73 -4.46
CA ASN A 91 11.64 -4.94 -4.44
C ASN A 91 10.39 -5.81 -4.64
N THR A 92 10.47 -6.84 -5.49
CA THR A 92 9.38 -7.82 -5.65
C THR A 92 9.16 -8.62 -4.36
N THR A 93 10.25 -9.03 -3.70
CA THR A 93 10.19 -9.72 -2.40
C THR A 93 9.60 -8.82 -1.32
N ALA A 94 10.00 -7.54 -1.30
CA ALA A 94 9.47 -6.54 -0.36
C ALA A 94 7.97 -6.31 -0.53
N ILE A 95 7.45 -6.32 -1.77
CA ILE A 95 6.00 -6.25 -2.02
C ILE A 95 5.32 -7.47 -1.40
N HIS A 96 5.81 -8.68 -1.66
CA HIS A 96 5.21 -9.90 -1.14
C HIS A 96 5.18 -9.92 0.39
N GLU A 97 6.30 -9.56 1.03
CA GLU A 97 6.42 -9.50 2.50
C GLU A 97 5.45 -8.46 3.10
N ALA A 98 5.35 -7.28 2.49
CA ALA A 98 4.41 -6.24 2.91
C ALA A 98 2.94 -6.67 2.76
N VAL A 99 2.59 -7.36 1.66
CA VAL A 99 1.25 -7.87 1.42
C VAL A 99 0.89 -8.95 2.45
N CYS A 100 1.77 -9.92 2.69
CA CYS A 100 1.53 -10.95 3.72
C CYS A 100 1.33 -10.32 5.10
N PHE A 101 2.14 -9.33 5.46
CA PHE A 101 1.98 -8.61 6.72
C PHE A 101 0.63 -7.90 6.80
N TYR A 102 0.21 -7.24 5.72
CA TYR A 102 -1.07 -6.55 5.65
C TYR A 102 -2.24 -7.51 5.84
N GLU A 103 -2.24 -8.66 5.17
CA GLU A 103 -3.27 -9.69 5.30
C GLU A 103 -3.38 -10.23 6.75
N GLU A 104 -2.25 -10.44 7.43
CA GLU A 104 -2.23 -10.91 8.82
C GLU A 104 -2.77 -9.84 9.80
N LYS A 105 -2.44 -8.57 9.56
CA LYS A 105 -2.77 -7.46 10.47
C LYS A 105 -3.97 -6.64 10.06
N MET A 106 -4.70 -7.00 9.00
CA MET A 106 -5.72 -6.15 8.40
C MET A 106 -6.86 -5.73 9.34
N ASN A 107 -7.10 -6.49 10.40
CA ASN A 107 -8.06 -6.12 11.45
C ASN A 107 -7.61 -4.92 12.31
N GLN A 108 -6.40 -4.41 12.10
CA GLN A 108 -5.83 -3.28 12.83
C GLN A 108 -5.81 -2.02 11.95
N MET A 109 -6.16 -0.89 12.55
CA MET A 109 -6.28 0.41 11.89
C MET A 109 -4.94 0.97 11.33
N GLN A 110 -3.79 0.38 11.69
CA GLN A 110 -2.45 0.79 11.25
C GLN A 110 -1.79 -0.20 10.29
N ALA A 111 -2.50 -1.23 9.84
CA ALA A 111 -1.92 -2.31 9.03
C ALA A 111 -1.29 -1.80 7.73
N GLU A 112 -1.93 -0.85 7.05
CA GLU A 112 -1.44 -0.28 5.79
C GLU A 112 -0.10 0.46 5.99
N ASN A 113 -0.02 1.34 6.98
CA ASN A 113 1.20 2.10 7.27
C ASN A 113 2.36 1.19 7.70
N MET A 114 2.06 0.13 8.45
CA MET A 114 3.07 -0.85 8.82
C MET A 114 3.53 -1.68 7.62
N ALA A 115 2.63 -2.08 6.72
CA ALA A 115 2.99 -2.78 5.48
C ALA A 115 3.87 -1.93 4.56
N VAL A 116 3.52 -0.64 4.37
CA VAL A 116 4.35 0.30 3.62
C VAL A 116 5.70 0.48 4.29
N LYS A 117 5.77 0.56 5.62
CA LYS A 117 7.04 0.61 6.36
C LYS A 117 7.90 -0.64 6.13
N THR A 118 7.33 -1.84 6.23
CA THR A 118 8.03 -3.10 5.94
C THR A 118 8.58 -3.13 4.52
N PHE A 119 7.82 -2.65 3.54
CA PHE A 119 8.32 -2.49 2.17
C PHE A 119 9.47 -1.48 2.11
N MET A 120 9.35 -0.34 2.80
CA MET A 120 10.39 0.69 2.83
C MET A 120 11.69 0.19 3.48
N ASP A 121 11.64 -0.66 4.51
CA ASP A 121 12.84 -1.15 5.17
C ASP A 121 13.66 -2.11 4.27
N ARG A 122 13.01 -2.78 3.31
CA ARG A 122 13.64 -3.76 2.41
C ARG A 122 13.90 -3.24 0.98
N SER A 123 13.06 -2.33 0.49
CA SER A 123 13.14 -1.80 -0.88
C SER A 123 14.34 -0.90 -1.08
N PHE A 124 14.97 -1.01 -2.26
CA PHE A 124 16.08 -0.16 -2.65
C PHE A 124 16.08 0.09 -4.16
N LYS A 125 16.64 1.24 -4.58
CA LYS A 125 16.78 1.65 -6.00
C LYS A 125 15.46 1.55 -6.79
N ASP A 126 14.35 1.97 -6.19
CA ASP A 126 13.06 2.16 -6.88
C ASP A 126 12.95 3.59 -7.42
N ASP A 127 13.89 3.98 -8.30
CA ASP A 127 14.07 5.36 -8.75
C ASP A 127 12.82 5.93 -9.45
N LYS A 128 12.01 5.05 -10.05
CA LYS A 128 10.75 5.37 -10.74
C LYS A 128 9.50 5.14 -9.88
N ARG A 129 9.66 4.69 -8.63
CA ARG A 129 8.57 4.33 -7.69
C ARG A 129 7.55 3.33 -8.23
N GLN A 130 7.97 2.47 -9.15
CA GLN A 130 7.06 1.55 -9.82
C GLN A 130 6.60 0.44 -8.87
N TYR A 131 7.49 0.00 -7.98
CA TYR A 131 7.19 -1.04 -6.99
C TYR A 131 6.32 -0.50 -5.86
N GLN A 132 6.60 0.74 -5.39
CA GLN A 132 5.73 1.41 -4.43
C GLN A 132 4.31 1.61 -5.00
N ALA A 133 4.17 2.03 -6.26
CA ALA A 133 2.87 2.18 -6.92
C ALA A 133 2.14 0.83 -7.04
N GLN A 134 2.86 -0.25 -7.38
CA GLN A 134 2.31 -1.59 -7.43
C GLN A 134 1.81 -2.07 -6.06
N LEU A 135 2.59 -1.86 -5.00
CA LEU A 135 2.18 -2.20 -3.64
C LEU A 135 0.87 -1.49 -3.26
N MET A 136 0.79 -0.18 -3.46
CA MET A 136 -0.40 0.60 -3.12
C MET A 136 -1.63 0.13 -3.86
N LYS A 137 -1.50 -0.22 -5.14
CA LYS A 137 -2.58 -0.81 -5.94
C LYS A 137 -3.06 -2.14 -5.34
N ILE A 138 -2.14 -3.03 -4.97
CA ILE A 138 -2.47 -4.34 -4.38
C ILE A 138 -3.17 -4.15 -3.02
N LEU A 139 -2.63 -3.28 -2.16
CA LEU A 139 -3.23 -3.00 -0.85
C LEU A 139 -4.65 -2.44 -0.98
N GLN A 140 -4.89 -1.56 -1.96
CA GLN A 140 -6.23 -1.06 -2.25
C GLN A 140 -7.19 -2.14 -2.73
N GLU A 141 -6.77 -3.00 -3.66
CA GLU A 141 -7.59 -4.11 -4.14
C GLU A 141 -7.96 -5.07 -3.01
N LEU A 142 -7.01 -5.36 -2.11
CA LEU A 142 -7.26 -6.14 -0.90
C LEU A 142 -8.25 -5.42 0.02
N PHE A 143 -8.04 -4.14 0.32
CA PHE A 143 -8.94 -3.37 1.16
C PHE A 143 -10.39 -3.39 0.63
N VAL A 144 -10.59 -3.21 -0.68
CA VAL A 144 -11.92 -3.25 -1.30
C VAL A 144 -12.57 -4.64 -1.12
N LYS A 145 -11.83 -5.72 -1.37
CA LYS A 145 -12.32 -7.09 -1.19
C LYS A 145 -12.74 -7.35 0.26
N PHE A 146 -11.94 -6.92 1.22
CA PHE A 146 -12.25 -7.10 2.63
C PHE A 146 -13.45 -6.26 3.09
N LYS A 147 -13.56 -5.02 2.60
CA LYS A 147 -14.75 -4.19 2.83
C LYS A 147 -16.01 -4.90 2.33
N GLN A 148 -15.99 -5.41 1.10
CA GLN A 148 -17.10 -6.16 0.51
C GLN A 148 -17.47 -7.38 1.35
N HIS A 149 -16.46 -8.19 1.73
CA HIS A 149 -16.69 -9.36 2.56
C HIS A 149 -17.32 -9.03 3.93
N ASN A 150 -16.85 -7.95 4.57
CA ASN A 150 -17.41 -7.46 5.83
C ASN A 150 -18.85 -6.97 5.68
N GLU A 151 -19.16 -6.28 4.58
CA GLU A 151 -20.53 -5.87 4.25
C GLU A 151 -21.45 -7.09 4.06
N GLU A 152 -21.04 -8.08 3.27
CA GLU A 152 -21.79 -9.31 3.02
C GLU A 152 -22.04 -10.11 4.30
N ALA A 153 -21.01 -10.27 5.14
CA ALA A 153 -21.11 -10.96 6.42
C ALA A 153 -22.08 -10.24 7.37
N SER A 154 -22.03 -8.90 7.41
CA SER A 154 -22.98 -8.09 8.17
C SER A 154 -24.40 -8.25 7.64
N ILE A 155 -24.61 -8.17 6.31
CA ILE A 155 -25.93 -8.35 5.70
C ILE A 155 -26.52 -9.71 6.06
N LYS A 156 -25.73 -10.78 5.90
CA LYS A 156 -26.17 -12.15 6.20
C LYS A 156 -26.58 -12.29 7.66
N LYS A 157 -25.78 -11.75 8.58
CA LYS A 157 -26.06 -11.80 10.03
C LYS A 157 -27.31 -11.00 10.39
N CYS A 158 -27.44 -9.79 9.85
CA CYS A 158 -28.60 -8.93 10.09
C CYS A 158 -29.89 -9.54 9.54
N ARG A 159 -29.86 -10.13 8.34
CA ARG A 159 -31.01 -10.81 7.75
C ARG A 159 -31.48 -11.99 8.59
N GLU A 160 -30.55 -12.81 9.10
CA GLU A 160 -30.93 -13.92 9.97
C GLU A 160 -31.50 -13.42 11.31
N LEU A 161 -30.94 -12.36 11.88
CA LEU A 161 -31.49 -11.76 13.09
C LEU A 161 -32.90 -11.20 12.86
N ILE A 162 -33.14 -10.49 11.77
CA ILE A 162 -34.47 -9.99 11.40
C ILE A 162 -35.42 -11.17 11.21
N ARG A 163 -35.02 -12.24 10.51
CA ARG A 163 -35.85 -13.44 10.30
C ARG A 163 -36.32 -14.06 11.62
N VAL A 164 -35.45 -14.12 12.62
CA VAL A 164 -35.80 -14.64 13.95
C VAL A 164 -36.73 -13.70 14.72
N LEU A 165 -36.50 -12.38 14.62
CA LEU A 165 -37.31 -11.38 15.33
C LEU A 165 -38.66 -11.10 14.64
N SER A 166 -38.77 -11.35 13.33
CA SER A 166 -39.96 -11.07 12.52
C SER A 166 -41.05 -12.12 12.62
N VAL A 167 -40.78 -13.28 13.23
CA VAL A 167 -41.73 -14.41 13.32
C VAL A 167 -43.10 -13.95 13.86
N ASN A 168 -43.12 -13.23 14.98
CA ASN A 168 -44.38 -12.75 15.58
C ASN A 168 -45.11 -11.71 14.71
N LEU A 169 -44.34 -10.92 13.96
CA LEU A 169 -44.85 -9.90 13.05
C LEU A 169 -45.40 -10.51 11.74
N GLU A 170 -44.87 -11.66 11.31
CA GLU A 170 -45.24 -12.34 10.07
C GLU A 170 -46.35 -13.38 10.28
N GLU A 171 -46.32 -14.12 11.38
CA GLU A 171 -47.27 -15.19 11.70
C GLU A 171 -48.51 -14.69 12.47
N GLY A 172 -48.58 -13.38 12.74
CA GLY A 172 -49.81 -12.74 13.21
C GLY A 172 -50.22 -13.16 14.62
N GLY A 173 -49.29 -13.15 15.58
CA GLY A 173 -49.57 -13.36 17.01
C GLY A 173 -50.31 -14.66 17.32
N MET A 174 -49.56 -15.72 17.64
CA MET A 174 -50.08 -17.07 17.92
C MET A 174 -50.94 -17.17 19.19
N GLU A 175 -52.14 -16.58 19.20
CA GLU A 175 -53.15 -16.96 20.20
C GLU A 175 -54.45 -17.47 19.58
N ASN A 176 -54.84 -17.07 18.35
CA ASN A 176 -56.15 -17.50 17.79
C ASN A 176 -56.24 -17.71 16.26
N ASN A 177 -55.12 -17.73 15.51
CA ASN A 177 -55.10 -17.90 14.05
C ASN A 177 -55.85 -16.81 13.24
N GLU A 178 -56.27 -15.72 13.91
CA GLU A 178 -56.81 -14.51 13.31
C GLU A 178 -55.70 -13.43 13.34
N GLY A 179 -55.04 -13.22 12.20
CA GLY A 179 -53.95 -12.25 12.07
C GLY A 179 -54.34 -10.79 12.32
N PHE A 180 -53.51 -9.84 11.90
CA PHE A 180 -53.70 -8.40 12.18
C PHE A 180 -54.95 -7.77 11.50
N CYS A 181 -55.68 -8.49 10.65
CA CYS A 181 -56.88 -8.00 9.96
C CYS A 181 -58.15 -8.06 10.82
N LYS A 182 -58.09 -7.53 12.04
CA LYS A 182 -59.22 -7.45 13.00
C LYS A 182 -59.40 -6.01 13.50
N PRO A 183 -60.57 -5.63 14.06
CA PRO A 183 -60.75 -4.31 14.65
C PRO A 183 -59.67 -4.01 15.71
N GLY A 184 -58.93 -2.91 15.52
CA GLY A 184 -57.78 -2.53 16.37
C GLY A 184 -56.48 -3.27 16.07
N GLY A 185 -56.43 -4.08 15.01
CA GLY A 185 -55.27 -4.87 14.62
C GLY A 185 -54.11 -4.04 14.07
N HIS A 186 -54.37 -2.85 13.51
CA HIS A 186 -53.31 -1.93 13.09
C HIS A 186 -52.44 -1.48 14.29
N ARG A 187 -53.06 -1.19 15.44
CA ARG A 187 -52.33 -0.80 16.66
C ARG A 187 -51.43 -1.94 17.17
N LEU A 188 -51.94 -3.17 17.17
CA LEU A 188 -51.17 -4.36 17.58
C LEU A 188 -49.98 -4.61 16.64
N PHE A 189 -50.17 -4.39 15.33
CA PHE A 189 -49.10 -4.47 14.35
C PHE A 189 -47.98 -3.45 14.63
N LEU A 190 -48.34 -2.20 14.95
CA LEU A 190 -47.37 -1.17 15.30
C LEU A 190 -46.60 -1.49 16.59
N GLU A 191 -47.26 -2.03 17.60
CA GLU A 191 -46.63 -2.44 18.87
C GLU A 191 -45.59 -3.56 18.65
N GLU A 192 -45.92 -4.59 17.86
CA GLU A 192 -44.97 -5.67 17.52
C GLU A 192 -43.84 -5.17 16.61
N LYS A 193 -44.14 -4.28 15.65
CA LYS A 193 -43.14 -3.62 14.81
C LYS A 193 -42.12 -2.85 15.66
N GLN A 194 -42.59 -2.08 16.66
CA GLN A 194 -41.70 -1.35 17.57
C GLN A 194 -40.88 -2.30 18.45
N ARG A 195 -41.49 -3.36 18.99
CA ARG A 195 -40.78 -4.37 19.78
C ARG A 195 -39.64 -5.03 18.99
N LEU A 196 -39.89 -5.33 17.71
CA LEU A 196 -38.87 -5.85 16.79
C LEU A 196 -37.72 -4.86 16.63
N ILE A 197 -38.02 -3.58 16.36
CA ILE A 197 -37.02 -2.52 16.22
C ILE A 197 -36.16 -2.41 17.48
N ASP A 198 -36.79 -2.38 18.65
CA ASP A 198 -36.08 -2.25 19.93
C ASP A 198 -35.18 -3.46 20.19
N SER A 199 -35.70 -4.67 19.98
CA SER A 199 -34.94 -5.92 20.12
C SER A 199 -33.75 -5.98 19.16
N TYR A 200 -33.96 -5.58 17.91
CA TYR A 200 -32.90 -5.49 16.91
C TYR A 200 -31.85 -4.47 17.31
N ASN A 201 -32.26 -3.25 17.70
CA ASN A 201 -31.35 -2.17 18.10
C ASN A 201 -30.52 -2.54 19.33
N ASN A 202 -31.10 -3.27 20.29
CA ASN A 202 -30.42 -3.73 21.49
C ASN A 202 -29.43 -4.89 21.26
N THR A 203 -29.51 -5.58 20.13
CA THR A 203 -28.59 -6.70 19.83
C THR A 203 -27.18 -6.20 19.47
N PRO A 204 -26.10 -6.58 20.18
CA PRO A 204 -24.76 -6.11 19.88
C PRO A 204 -24.16 -6.78 18.62
N ARG A 205 -23.15 -6.14 18.02
CA ARG A 205 -22.33 -6.69 16.91
C ARG A 205 -23.12 -7.16 15.67
N LYS A 206 -24.11 -6.37 15.25
CA LYS A 206 -24.87 -6.58 14.01
C LYS A 206 -24.02 -6.36 12.75
N GLY A 207 -23.05 -5.47 12.85
CA GLY A 207 -22.13 -5.11 11.77
C GLY A 207 -22.52 -3.81 11.07
N ILE A 208 -21.73 -3.43 10.06
CA ILE A 208 -21.79 -2.11 9.41
C ILE A 208 -23.04 -1.89 8.56
N LYS A 209 -23.75 -2.95 8.16
CA LYS A 209 -24.96 -2.90 7.32
C LYS A 209 -26.26 -3.01 8.12
N ALA A 210 -26.21 -2.90 9.45
CA ALA A 210 -27.37 -3.11 10.32
C ALA A 210 -28.55 -2.18 10.02
N THR A 211 -28.31 -0.89 9.83
CA THR A 211 -29.37 0.10 9.59
C THR A 211 -30.01 -0.06 8.22
N GLU A 212 -29.19 -0.33 7.19
CA GLU A 212 -29.65 -0.52 5.80
C GLU A 212 -30.53 -1.77 5.68
N VAL A 213 -30.12 -2.89 6.26
CA VAL A 213 -30.90 -4.14 6.23
C VAL A 213 -32.22 -4.00 7.01
N LEU A 214 -32.23 -3.26 8.12
CA LEU A 214 -33.46 -2.97 8.86
C LEU A 214 -34.42 -2.12 8.01
N GLN A 215 -33.90 -1.10 7.34
CA GLN A 215 -34.70 -0.24 6.47
C GLN A 215 -35.31 -1.02 5.30
N ASP A 216 -34.53 -1.86 4.61
CA ASP A 216 -35.02 -2.71 3.51
C ASP A 216 -36.19 -3.60 3.98
N PHE A 217 -36.07 -4.16 5.19
CA PHE A 217 -37.15 -4.94 5.79
C PHE A 217 -38.38 -4.08 6.08
N MET A 218 -38.22 -2.89 6.67
CA MET A 218 -39.34 -1.99 6.94
C MET A 218 -40.05 -1.54 5.67
N GLU A 219 -39.30 -1.24 4.61
CA GLU A 219 -39.81 -0.92 3.28
C GLU A 219 -40.67 -2.07 2.74
N SER A 220 -40.21 -3.32 2.89
CA SER A 220 -40.95 -4.51 2.45
C SER A 220 -42.29 -4.70 3.19
N LYS A 221 -42.41 -4.21 4.43
CA LYS A 221 -43.63 -4.33 5.26
C LYS A 221 -44.64 -3.19 5.06
N LYS A 222 -44.29 -2.11 4.35
CA LYS A 222 -45.20 -0.98 4.07
C LYS A 222 -46.50 -1.40 3.40
N ILE A 223 -46.42 -2.33 2.44
CA ILE A 223 -47.60 -2.83 1.72
C ILE A 223 -48.50 -3.63 2.66
N THR A 224 -47.92 -4.46 3.54
CA THR A 224 -48.65 -5.22 4.56
C THR A 224 -49.31 -4.30 5.58
N GLU A 225 -48.58 -3.28 6.05
CA GLU A 225 -49.09 -2.25 6.98
C GLU A 225 -50.27 -1.48 6.38
N ALA A 226 -50.16 -1.04 5.13
CA ALA A 226 -51.26 -0.38 4.41
C ALA A 226 -52.48 -1.29 4.26
N ALA A 227 -52.29 -2.58 3.95
CA ALA A 227 -53.40 -3.54 3.85
C ALA A 227 -54.09 -3.75 5.21
N ILE A 228 -53.34 -3.82 6.31
CA ILE A 228 -53.88 -3.94 7.68
C ILE A 228 -54.65 -2.67 8.06
N LEU A 229 -54.10 -1.49 7.78
CA LEU A 229 -54.75 -0.20 8.06
C LEU A 229 -56.09 -0.07 7.32
N GLN A 230 -56.14 -0.49 6.06
CA GLN A 230 -57.35 -0.48 5.25
C GLN A 230 -58.39 -1.49 5.76
N ALA A 231 -57.98 -2.69 6.18
CA ALA A 231 -58.84 -3.74 6.72
C ALA A 231 -59.39 -3.44 8.13
N ASP A 232 -58.76 -2.54 8.89
CA ASP A 232 -59.18 -2.21 10.25
C ASP A 232 -60.51 -1.44 10.27
N LYS A 233 -61.54 -2.04 10.86
CA LYS A 233 -62.89 -1.49 10.94
C LYS A 233 -63.11 -0.56 12.14
N SER A 234 -62.17 -0.48 13.07
CA SER A 234 -62.30 0.43 14.23
C SER A 234 -61.90 1.86 13.94
N LEU A 235 -61.26 2.13 12.80
CA LEU A 235 -60.81 3.45 12.39
C LEU A 235 -61.75 4.07 11.35
N THR A 236 -62.07 5.34 11.52
CA THR A 236 -62.80 6.14 10.52
C THR A 236 -61.91 6.44 9.31
N GLN A 237 -62.52 6.71 8.15
CA GLN A 237 -61.78 7.05 6.93
C GLN A 237 -60.81 8.23 7.13
N ARG A 238 -61.25 9.24 7.91
CA ARG A 238 -60.43 10.41 8.24
C ARG A 238 -59.23 10.07 9.12
N GLU A 239 -59.37 9.13 10.06
CA GLU A 239 -58.26 8.65 10.88
C GLU A 239 -57.26 7.84 10.06
N LYS A 240 -57.72 7.05 9.09
CA LYS A 240 -56.85 6.32 8.15
C LYS A 240 -56.01 7.28 7.30
N GLU A 241 -56.61 8.33 6.75
CA GLU A 241 -55.90 9.35 5.96
C GLU A 241 -54.84 10.11 6.78
N ILE A 242 -55.15 10.44 8.04
CA ILE A 242 -54.20 11.09 8.96
C ILE A 242 -53.01 10.16 9.26
N GLU A 243 -53.29 8.87 9.48
CA GLU A 243 -52.27 7.87 9.78
C GLU A 243 -51.38 7.59 8.55
N GLU A 244 -51.94 7.49 7.35
CA GLU A 244 -51.16 7.38 6.10
C GLU A 244 -50.23 8.59 5.90
N ALA A 245 -50.73 9.80 6.13
CA ALA A 245 -49.93 11.02 6.04
C ALA A 245 -48.84 11.11 7.14
N ARG A 246 -49.03 10.45 8.28
CA ARG A 246 -48.00 10.34 9.32
C ARG A 246 -46.91 9.35 8.90
N ILE A 247 -47.29 8.16 8.43
CA ILE A 247 -46.37 7.12 7.96
C ILE A 247 -45.49 7.64 6.82
N GLN A 248 -46.07 8.40 5.87
CA GLN A 248 -45.30 9.01 4.78
C GLN A 248 -44.26 10.01 5.29
N ARG A 249 -44.63 10.91 6.20
CA ARG A 249 -43.69 11.89 6.79
C ARG A 249 -42.58 11.23 7.58
N GLU A 250 -42.91 10.27 8.45
CA GLU A 250 -41.90 9.53 9.23
C GLU A 250 -40.94 8.75 8.32
N ALA A 251 -41.43 8.18 7.22
CA ALA A 251 -40.59 7.50 6.24
C ALA A 251 -39.63 8.45 5.51
N GLU A 252 -40.09 9.65 5.15
CA GLU A 252 -39.27 10.70 4.53
C GLU A 252 -38.18 11.20 5.49
N GLU A 253 -38.53 11.46 6.76
CA GLU A 253 -37.58 11.88 7.78
C GLU A 253 -36.51 10.82 8.06
N GLN A 254 -36.90 9.55 8.19
CA GLN A 254 -35.96 8.44 8.37
C GLN A 254 -35.02 8.27 7.17
N LYS A 255 -35.54 8.39 5.95
CA LYS A 255 -34.73 8.31 4.73
C LYS A 255 -33.71 9.44 4.68
N HIS A 256 -34.12 10.66 5.00
CA HIS A 256 -33.22 11.81 5.06
C HIS A 256 -32.15 11.67 6.16
N GLN A 257 -32.52 11.18 7.36
CA GLN A 257 -31.56 10.94 8.43
C GLN A 257 -30.50 9.92 8.04
N LEU A 258 -30.91 8.81 7.41
CA LEU A 258 -29.98 7.80 6.95
C LEU A 258 -29.05 8.32 5.85
N GLU A 259 -29.56 9.10 4.91
CA GLU A 259 -28.74 9.73 3.87
C GLU A 259 -27.67 10.65 4.49
N MET A 260 -28.05 11.44 5.51
CA MET A 260 -27.11 12.27 6.26
C MET A 260 -26.07 11.44 7.04
N GLU A 261 -26.45 10.30 7.61
CA GLU A 261 -25.51 9.38 8.26
C GLU A 261 -24.55 8.73 7.26
N LYS A 262 -25.03 8.29 6.10
CA LYS A 262 -24.21 7.75 5.01
C LYS A 262 -23.19 8.78 4.55
N LEU A 263 -23.61 10.03 4.31
CA LEU A 263 -22.71 11.12 3.93
C LEU A 263 -21.63 11.39 4.99
N LYS A 264 -22.01 11.41 6.28
CA LYS A 264 -21.05 11.59 7.39
C LYS A 264 -20.06 10.42 7.49
N GLN A 265 -20.49 9.19 7.25
CA GLN A 265 -19.60 8.02 7.25
C GLN A 265 -18.62 8.05 6.07
N GLU A 266 -19.09 8.43 4.88
CA GLU A 266 -18.24 8.61 3.70
C GLU A 266 -17.23 9.73 3.88
N GLU A 267 -17.61 10.82 4.56
CA GLU A 267 -16.69 11.91 4.89
C GLU A 267 -15.61 11.48 5.89
N LYS A 268 -15.97 10.76 6.96
CA LYS A 268 -14.99 10.22 7.92
C LYS A 268 -14.01 9.25 7.29
N LEU A 269 -14.50 8.33 6.44
CA LEU A 269 -13.64 7.39 5.73
C LEU A 269 -12.64 8.13 4.83
N ARG A 270 -13.09 9.20 4.18
CA ARG A 270 -12.24 10.05 3.34
C ARG A 270 -11.15 10.75 4.16
N GLU A 271 -11.50 11.32 5.31
CA GLU A 271 -10.53 11.96 6.21
C GLU A 271 -9.49 10.96 6.75
N GLU A 272 -9.90 9.72 7.04
CA GLU A 272 -8.98 8.66 7.46
C GLU A 272 -8.01 8.25 6.34
N GLN A 273 -8.50 8.10 5.11
CA GLN A 273 -7.65 7.79 3.95
C GLN A 273 -6.64 8.90 3.68
N VAL A 274 -7.05 10.18 3.78
CA VAL A 274 -6.13 11.32 3.63
C VAL A 274 -5.05 11.29 4.71
N ARG A 275 -5.43 11.11 5.98
CA ARG A 275 -4.46 11.04 7.09
C ARG A 275 -3.47 9.89 6.94
N SER A 276 -3.93 8.72 6.49
CA SER A 276 -3.06 7.57 6.20
C SER A 276 -2.04 7.93 5.11
N PHE A 277 -2.50 8.51 4.01
CA PHE A 277 -1.63 8.93 2.91
C PHE A 277 -0.62 10.02 3.32
N GLU A 278 -1.04 11.01 4.12
CA GLU A 278 -0.14 12.04 4.65
C GLU A 278 0.99 11.42 5.50
N GLN A 279 0.68 10.41 6.32
CA GLN A 279 1.68 9.69 7.11
C GLN A 279 2.67 8.91 6.22
N GLN A 280 2.17 8.27 5.16
CA GLN A 280 3.02 7.57 4.19
C GLN A 280 3.96 8.55 3.46
N ALA A 281 3.47 9.75 3.12
CA ALA A 281 4.29 10.79 2.49
C ALA A 281 5.41 11.30 3.42
N ILE A 282 5.11 11.49 4.70
CA ILE A 282 6.10 11.88 5.72
C ILE A 282 7.18 10.80 5.87
N MET A 283 6.76 9.54 6.08
CA MET A 283 7.69 8.41 6.24
C MET A 283 8.63 8.27 5.04
N LEU A 284 8.09 8.47 3.85
CA LEU A 284 8.88 8.42 2.63
C LEU A 284 9.86 9.59 2.50
N LYS A 285 9.45 10.81 2.88
CA LYS A 285 10.37 11.96 2.93
C LYS A 285 11.54 11.68 3.87
N GLU A 286 11.25 11.17 5.06
CA GLU A 286 12.27 10.82 6.05
C GLU A 286 13.25 9.77 5.50
N LYS A 287 12.75 8.70 4.88
CA LYS A 287 13.59 7.67 4.25
C LYS A 287 14.49 8.26 3.16
N MET A 288 13.94 9.09 2.26
CA MET A 288 14.75 9.71 1.22
C MET A 288 15.83 10.63 1.77
N GLU A 289 15.53 11.38 2.83
CA GLU A 289 16.49 12.27 3.47
C GLU A 289 17.61 11.47 4.15
N GLN A 290 17.27 10.34 4.79
CA GLN A 290 18.24 9.42 5.35
C GLN A 290 19.16 8.81 4.27
N GLU A 291 18.61 8.31 3.17
CA GLU A 291 19.38 7.75 2.05
C GLU A 291 20.28 8.81 1.41
N ARG A 292 19.80 10.05 1.28
CA ARG A 292 20.56 11.19 0.76
C ARG A 292 21.73 11.54 1.68
N LEU A 293 21.50 11.62 2.99
CA LEU A 293 22.55 11.90 3.98
C LEU A 293 23.59 10.77 4.03
N GLN A 294 23.15 9.52 3.95
CA GLN A 294 24.03 8.36 3.86
C GLN A 294 24.91 8.43 2.60
N MET A 295 24.32 8.80 1.45
CA MET A 295 25.05 8.99 0.20
C MET A 295 26.11 10.09 0.30
N LEU A 296 25.77 11.24 0.89
CA LEU A 296 26.73 12.34 1.07
C LEU A 296 27.91 11.93 1.95
N LYS A 297 27.65 11.21 3.05
CA LYS A 297 28.69 10.68 3.94
C LYS A 297 29.60 9.67 3.24
N GLU A 298 29.04 8.75 2.46
CA GLU A 298 29.82 7.78 1.68
C GLU A 298 30.70 8.49 0.64
N ASN A 299 30.22 9.58 0.05
CA ASN A 299 30.97 10.36 -0.93
C ASN A 299 32.10 11.16 -0.30
N GLU A 300 31.84 11.82 0.83
CA GLU A 300 32.85 12.52 1.60
C GLU A 300 33.98 11.56 2.02
N TRP A 301 33.61 10.40 2.56
CA TRP A 301 34.58 9.36 2.92
C TRP A 301 35.40 8.89 1.70
N MET A 302 34.76 8.70 0.54
CA MET A 302 35.46 8.31 -0.68
C MET A 302 36.40 9.41 -1.20
N ILE A 303 36.01 10.68 -1.09
CA ILE A 303 36.86 11.83 -1.43
C ILE A 303 38.09 11.85 -0.53
N GLU A 304 37.92 11.68 0.78
CA GLU A 304 39.02 11.62 1.75
C GLU A 304 40.02 10.50 1.42
N GLU A 305 39.53 9.30 1.09
CA GLU A 305 40.39 8.17 0.75
C GLU A 305 41.12 8.42 -0.59
N LYS A 306 40.45 9.01 -1.59
CA LYS A 306 41.10 9.39 -2.86
C LYS A 306 42.17 10.46 -2.67
N LEU A 307 41.95 11.44 -1.79
CA LEU A 307 42.94 12.46 -1.45
C LEU A 307 44.15 11.82 -0.74
N ARG A 308 43.92 10.86 0.15
CA ARG A 308 44.99 10.08 0.80
C ARG A 308 45.77 9.23 -0.20
N GLU A 309 45.12 8.61 -1.18
CA GLU A 309 45.80 7.90 -2.26
C GLU A 309 46.63 8.86 -3.10
N LYS A 310 46.09 10.03 -3.46
CA LYS A 310 46.83 11.08 -4.18
C LYS A 310 48.10 11.47 -3.44
N GLU A 311 48.09 11.53 -2.10
CA GLU A 311 49.30 11.84 -1.34
C GLU A 311 50.40 10.77 -1.45
N LYS A 312 50.02 9.50 -1.58
CA LYS A 312 50.95 8.37 -1.72
C LYS A 312 51.52 8.24 -3.13
N VAL A 313 50.85 8.80 -4.14
CA VAL A 313 51.25 8.68 -5.55
C VAL A 313 51.65 10.03 -6.17
N LYS A 314 52.15 10.97 -5.35
CA LYS A 314 52.58 12.32 -5.79
C LYS A 314 53.60 12.29 -6.93
N ASP A 315 54.43 11.25 -7.01
CA ASP A 315 55.47 11.11 -8.04
C ASP A 315 54.96 10.69 -9.44
N HIS A 316 53.65 10.40 -9.59
CA HIS A 316 53.05 9.96 -10.87
C HIS A 316 51.99 10.97 -11.36
N PRO A 317 52.36 12.00 -12.14
CA PRO A 317 51.48 13.12 -12.50
C PRO A 317 50.21 12.69 -13.25
N HIS A 318 50.28 11.68 -14.13
CA HIS A 318 49.09 11.15 -14.81
C HIS A 318 48.06 10.55 -13.84
N LYS A 319 48.51 9.81 -12.82
CA LYS A 319 47.63 9.19 -11.84
C LYS A 319 47.03 10.23 -10.88
N VAL A 320 47.79 11.29 -10.56
CA VAL A 320 47.30 12.43 -9.79
C VAL A 320 46.18 13.16 -10.53
N ASN A 321 46.35 13.48 -11.81
CA ASN A 321 45.32 14.14 -12.62
C ASN A 321 44.02 13.31 -12.70
N MET A 322 44.14 12.00 -12.91
CA MET A 322 42.98 11.10 -12.93
C MET A 322 42.25 11.04 -11.58
N LEU A 323 42.98 11.10 -10.46
CA LEU A 323 42.39 11.17 -9.12
C LEU A 323 41.70 12.52 -8.87
N ASP A 324 42.27 13.62 -9.37
CA ASP A 324 41.66 14.95 -9.27
C ASP A 324 40.37 15.07 -10.07
N GLU A 325 40.33 14.54 -11.30
CA GLU A 325 39.09 14.46 -12.09
C GLU A 325 38.01 13.66 -11.34
N GLN A 326 38.36 12.52 -10.74
CA GLN A 326 37.42 11.71 -9.97
C GLN A 326 36.92 12.42 -8.69
N VAL A 327 37.79 13.16 -8.00
CA VAL A 327 37.41 13.96 -6.84
C VAL A 327 36.48 15.10 -7.25
N GLN A 328 36.76 15.75 -8.38
CA GLN A 328 35.91 16.83 -8.89
C GLN A 328 34.53 16.30 -9.30
N ASP A 329 34.46 15.16 -9.98
CA ASP A 329 33.19 14.49 -10.32
C ASP A 329 32.36 14.17 -9.06
N LEU A 330 33.00 13.62 -8.01
CA LEU A 330 32.32 13.33 -6.74
C LEU A 330 31.80 14.59 -6.05
N ARG A 331 32.57 15.69 -6.09
CA ARG A 331 32.15 17.00 -5.55
C ARG A 331 30.96 17.56 -6.32
N ASN A 332 31.02 17.57 -7.64
CA ASN A 332 29.91 18.01 -8.49
C ASN A 332 28.64 17.19 -8.22
N GLN A 333 28.78 15.88 -7.97
CA GLN A 333 27.65 15.01 -7.61
C GLN A 333 27.12 15.30 -6.21
N ASN A 334 27.98 15.62 -5.23
CA ASN A 334 27.53 16.07 -3.91
C ASN A 334 26.76 17.37 -4.01
N GLU A 335 27.19 18.32 -4.85
CA GLU A 335 26.46 19.56 -5.10
C GLU A 335 25.08 19.31 -5.73
N GLN A 336 25.00 18.45 -6.75
CA GLN A 336 23.74 18.04 -7.36
C GLN A 336 22.81 17.32 -6.36
N THR A 337 23.37 16.46 -5.51
CA THR A 337 22.62 15.69 -4.50
C THR A 337 22.25 16.55 -3.28
N SER A 338 22.96 17.67 -3.06
CA SER A 338 22.63 18.68 -2.06
C SER A 338 21.51 19.62 -2.53
N GLY A 339 21.35 19.77 -3.86
CA GLY A 339 20.30 20.57 -4.48
C GLY A 339 18.88 20.00 -4.29
N ASN A 340 17.88 20.76 -4.73
CA ASN A 340 16.46 20.43 -4.55
C ASN A 340 15.88 19.49 -5.62
N ASP A 341 16.67 19.00 -6.57
CA ASP A 341 16.14 18.21 -7.71
C ASP A 341 15.47 16.90 -7.28
N TRP A 342 15.95 16.26 -6.22
CA TRP A 342 15.35 15.04 -5.66
C TRP A 342 13.92 15.28 -5.14
N ILE A 343 13.63 16.51 -4.73
CA ILE A 343 12.31 16.93 -4.26
C ILE A 343 11.31 16.89 -5.41
N ILE A 344 11.68 17.44 -6.57
CA ILE A 344 10.80 17.51 -7.75
C ILE A 344 10.46 16.11 -8.26
N HIS A 345 11.46 15.21 -8.32
CA HIS A 345 11.25 13.81 -8.68
C HIS A 345 10.42 13.04 -7.62
N GLY A 346 10.62 13.34 -6.34
CA GLY A 346 9.83 12.78 -5.24
C GLY A 346 8.35 13.18 -5.28
N ILE A 347 8.07 14.47 -5.50
CA ILE A 347 6.71 15.03 -5.61
C ILE A 347 5.96 14.39 -6.78
N GLY A 348 6.58 14.34 -7.97
CA GLY A 348 5.93 13.85 -9.19
C GLY A 348 5.47 12.39 -9.05
N ALA A 349 6.36 11.53 -8.56
CA ALA A 349 6.05 10.11 -8.43
C ALA A 349 5.07 9.81 -7.27
N LEU A 350 5.08 10.61 -6.18
CA LEU A 350 4.07 10.50 -5.12
C LEU A 350 2.67 10.95 -5.57
N ALA A 351 2.60 11.99 -6.41
CA ALA A 351 1.33 12.45 -6.97
C ALA A 351 0.69 11.40 -7.91
N GLU A 352 1.50 10.69 -8.68
CA GLU A 352 1.05 9.55 -9.50
C GLU A 352 0.53 8.39 -8.64
N VAL A 353 1.25 8.05 -7.57
CA VAL A 353 0.81 7.02 -6.60
C VAL A 353 -0.49 7.42 -5.92
N ALA A 354 -0.65 8.69 -5.51
CA ALA A 354 -1.89 9.21 -4.94
C ALA A 354 -3.08 9.10 -5.89
N ALA A 355 -2.86 9.36 -7.18
CA ALA A 355 -3.89 9.26 -8.22
C ALA A 355 -4.34 7.81 -8.45
N LEU A 356 -3.42 6.84 -8.32
CA LEU A 356 -3.71 5.41 -8.48
C LEU A 356 -4.37 4.79 -7.25
N ALA A 357 -3.95 5.18 -6.04
CA ALA A 357 -4.44 4.63 -4.77
C ALA A 357 -5.79 5.21 -4.34
N LEU A 358 -6.33 6.22 -5.05
CA LEU A 358 -7.61 6.87 -4.73
C LEU A 358 -8.54 6.98 -5.96
N PRO A 359 -8.93 5.88 -6.64
CA PRO A 359 -9.81 5.95 -7.79
C PRO A 359 -11.27 6.13 -7.38
N GLY A 360 -11.98 7.02 -8.10
CA GLY A 360 -13.42 6.87 -8.33
C GLY A 360 -14.32 8.07 -8.02
N VAL A 361 -14.01 8.94 -7.04
CA VAL A 361 -14.92 10.06 -6.68
C VAL A 361 -14.20 11.38 -6.35
N PHE A 362 -12.86 11.42 -6.39
CA PHE A 362 -12.11 12.52 -5.77
C PHE A 362 -10.97 13.11 -6.59
N GLY A 363 -11.30 13.88 -7.63
CA GLY A 363 -10.37 14.89 -8.14
C GLY A 363 -9.92 15.86 -7.03
N LYS A 364 -10.78 16.12 -6.03
CA LYS A 364 -10.48 16.99 -4.88
C LYS A 364 -9.52 16.36 -3.86
N VAL A 365 -9.56 15.04 -3.61
CA VAL A 365 -8.66 14.40 -2.61
C VAL A 365 -7.27 14.19 -3.19
N ALA A 366 -7.16 13.79 -4.46
CA ALA A 366 -5.87 13.79 -5.16
C ALA A 366 -5.26 15.20 -5.15
N ASN A 367 -6.08 16.26 -5.32
CA ASN A 367 -5.62 17.64 -5.20
C ASN A 367 -5.19 18.03 -3.77
N ILE A 368 -5.91 17.58 -2.73
CA ILE A 368 -5.52 17.83 -1.33
C ILE A 368 -4.20 17.12 -1.01
N ALA A 369 -4.10 15.83 -1.33
CA ALA A 369 -2.87 15.04 -1.18
C ALA A 369 -1.70 15.65 -1.97
N ALA A 370 -1.92 16.05 -3.23
CA ALA A 370 -0.90 16.73 -4.03
C ALA A 370 -0.51 18.10 -3.47
N SER A 371 -1.45 18.84 -2.87
CA SER A 371 -1.15 20.12 -2.21
C SER A 371 -0.33 19.95 -0.94
N PHE A 372 -0.59 18.88 -0.18
CA PHE A 372 0.17 18.52 1.00
C PHE A 372 1.58 18.05 0.64
N ILE A 373 1.72 17.22 -0.40
CA ILE A 373 3.02 16.80 -0.94
C ILE A 373 3.84 18.05 -1.29
N ARG A 374 3.30 19.02 -2.04
CA ARG A 374 3.99 20.29 -2.38
C ARG A 374 4.34 21.19 -1.19
N LYS A 375 3.75 20.95 -0.01
CA LYS A 375 4.02 21.73 1.20
C LYS A 375 5.12 21.11 2.06
N ILE A 376 5.21 19.79 2.04
CA ILE A 376 6.18 19.03 2.83
C ILE A 376 7.51 18.86 2.08
N PHE A 377 7.45 18.79 0.77
CA PHE A 377 8.58 18.82 -0.14
C PHE A 377 8.82 20.24 -0.62
#